data_AF-A0A1Y3N5W9-F1
#
_entry.id   AF-A0A1Y3N5W9-F1
#
_cell.length_a   1.000
_cell.length_b   1.000
_cell.length_c   1.000
_cell.angle_alpha   90.00
_cell.angle_beta   90.00
_cell.angle_gamma   90.00
#
_symmetry.space_group_name_H-M   'P 1'
#
loop_
_entity.id
_entity.type
_entity.pdbx_description
1 polymer ?
#
loop_
_entity_poly.entity_id
_entity_poly.type
_entity_poly.pdbx_seq_one_letter_code
_entity_poly.pdbx_strand_id
1 'polypeptide(L)'
;MFKNVDINNINIYCGVNECNFLAVEMGQNKNKDIIFHDVNISNIRSNGNIFQFNGNDINIEFDNTKIENSNSYGVLLKCLSENTNISFKNSRIINNHNINKFDNGLILIKNNININIINTEFKSNESFTSGILYFDNIKNFDITMKNSKFSNNHCYISGGVINLIDKFDSTNEYVKSINVDHSEFNGNKADYFGGILYVNVSSTYNVKMTNTNIYNNYAGVAATSHGNDFATHPSTFILNNSVNNKDYTMINSGGIISLILELKDGLGNTVNDPEKYYSDIGVQAELLNNQKILVDNYHINEFDNSFNNGLNIINSIRVFTENTGEYYIHLKSKNNLYNILKTAYIDYKIRINDCNSNSYTLKNNHNLIYCEKPKCNSTCNVDDIFIECVKNDDNNSNNNPNYNICRCVKGKTGKNCQQNDYVNIRVIKDFGKLSLLSMTLGCIFGIYNNILINNIFSSEIYQRMFKIENEKSCSKIDISNINDYINKAFIKNKKFDDFQNEMDSKHYYQSHSMDFSSKNQHVSSILRYYSTIFYVILKKKGNDRTFYFLSVPRQKCDTHKSYTCECNMGKIFKYTDDEIQSINEYANFYDRLYNNIKKMKR
;
A
#
# COMPACT_ATOMS: atom_id res chain seq x y z
N MET A 1 -51.58 -19.64 6.65
CA MET A 1 -51.51 -19.35 5.21
C MET A 1 -52.35 -18.12 4.94
N PHE A 2 -51.77 -17.09 4.34
CA PHE A 2 -52.45 -15.94 3.77
C PHE A 2 -52.48 -16.13 2.25
N LYS A 3 -53.68 -16.18 1.67
CA LYS A 3 -53.85 -16.36 0.22
C LYS A 3 -54.82 -15.33 -0.33
N ASN A 4 -54.46 -14.65 -1.43
CA ASN A 4 -55.32 -13.64 -2.07
C ASN A 4 -55.77 -12.54 -1.11
N VAL A 5 -54.84 -12.02 -0.31
CA VAL A 5 -55.14 -11.02 0.73
C VAL A 5 -54.60 -9.66 0.30
N ASP A 6 -55.41 -8.62 0.41
CA ASP A 6 -54.99 -7.23 0.24
C ASP A 6 -55.06 -6.50 1.59
N ILE A 7 -53.92 -6.00 2.05
CA ILE A 7 -53.72 -5.35 3.35
C ILE A 7 -53.19 -3.95 3.04
N ASN A 8 -53.96 -2.92 3.36
CA ASN A 8 -53.63 -1.56 2.96
C ASN A 8 -53.99 -0.54 4.05
N ASN A 9 -53.19 0.52 4.16
CA ASN A 9 -53.45 1.70 5.00
C ASN A 9 -53.61 1.38 6.50
N ILE A 10 -52.74 0.53 7.03
CA ILE A 10 -52.75 0.18 8.46
C ILE A 10 -51.76 1.04 9.21
N ASN A 11 -52.24 1.68 10.29
CA ASN A 11 -51.40 2.38 11.25
C ASN A 11 -51.36 1.62 12.58
N ILE A 12 -50.17 1.36 13.11
CA ILE A 12 -49.93 0.62 14.34
C ILE A 12 -49.21 1.53 15.32
N TYR A 13 -49.94 1.99 16.35
CA TYR A 13 -49.44 2.92 17.35
C TYR A 13 -49.27 2.23 18.70
N CYS A 14 -48.04 2.23 19.21
CA CYS A 14 -47.70 1.84 20.58
C CYS A 14 -46.25 2.24 20.91
N GLY A 15 -45.70 1.72 22.01
CA GLY A 15 -44.29 1.87 22.34
C GLY A 15 -43.37 1.25 21.27
N VAL A 16 -42.15 1.77 21.19
CA VAL A 16 -41.13 1.26 20.27
C VAL A 16 -40.90 -0.22 20.59
N ASN A 17 -40.96 -1.08 19.56
CA ASN A 17 -40.80 -2.54 19.66
C ASN A 17 -41.88 -3.30 20.46
N GLU A 18 -43.00 -2.66 20.82
CA GLU A 18 -44.07 -3.34 21.56
C GLU A 18 -45.17 -3.91 20.65
N CYS A 19 -45.29 -3.43 19.41
CA CYS A 19 -46.29 -3.93 18.47
C CYS A 19 -45.68 -4.40 17.16
N ASN A 20 -46.38 -5.36 16.61
CA ASN A 20 -46.13 -5.92 15.30
C ASN A 20 -47.47 -5.96 14.55
N PHE A 21 -47.44 -5.82 13.22
CA PHE A 21 -48.62 -6.12 12.41
C PHE A 21 -49.01 -7.60 12.54
N LEU A 22 -48.00 -8.46 12.46
CA LEU A 22 -48.13 -9.90 12.67
C LEU A 22 -46.96 -10.39 13.50
N ALA A 23 -47.26 -10.92 14.69
CA ALA A 23 -46.31 -11.65 15.52
C ALA A 23 -46.71 -13.13 15.59
N VAL A 24 -45.78 -14.03 15.33
CA VAL A 24 -45.98 -15.47 15.53
C VAL A 24 -44.86 -16.04 16.38
N GLU A 25 -45.26 -16.75 17.42
CA GLU A 25 -44.37 -17.51 18.30
C GLU A 25 -44.60 -19.00 18.08
N MET A 26 -43.59 -19.69 17.58
CA MET A 26 -43.60 -21.13 17.38
C MET A 26 -42.94 -21.81 18.58
N GLY A 27 -43.64 -22.78 19.18
CA GLY A 27 -43.09 -23.60 20.25
C GLY A 27 -41.96 -24.53 19.76
N GLN A 28 -41.26 -25.16 20.72
CA GLN A 28 -39.98 -25.86 20.51
C GLN A 28 -39.98 -27.02 19.49
N ASN A 29 -41.14 -27.63 19.18
CA ASN A 29 -41.22 -28.90 18.44
C ASN A 29 -42.14 -28.88 17.21
N LYS A 30 -42.40 -27.72 16.59
CA LYS A 30 -43.31 -27.64 15.44
C LYS A 30 -42.72 -26.84 14.29
N ASN A 31 -42.30 -27.54 13.25
CA ASN A 31 -42.10 -26.95 11.93
C ASN A 31 -43.47 -26.56 11.39
N LYS A 32 -43.76 -25.26 11.34
CA LYS A 32 -44.94 -24.76 10.64
C LYS A 32 -44.49 -23.80 9.55
N ASP A 33 -45.17 -23.91 8.42
CA ASP A 33 -44.94 -23.02 7.29
C ASP A 33 -45.85 -21.80 7.41
N ILE A 34 -45.25 -20.61 7.31
CA ILE A 34 -45.97 -19.34 7.18
C ILE A 34 -45.89 -18.93 5.71
N ILE A 35 -47.00 -19.13 5.01
CA ILE A 35 -47.08 -18.90 3.56
C ILE A 35 -47.93 -17.66 3.28
N PHE A 36 -47.36 -16.74 2.52
CA PHE A 36 -48.00 -15.59 1.88
C PHE A 36 -48.00 -15.85 0.37
N HIS A 37 -49.18 -16.07 -0.21
CA HIS A 37 -49.33 -16.38 -1.63
C HIS A 37 -50.37 -15.44 -2.24
N ASP A 38 -50.00 -14.70 -3.29
CA ASP A 38 -50.85 -13.67 -3.90
C ASP A 38 -51.30 -12.63 -2.85
N VAL A 39 -50.36 -12.12 -2.05
CA VAL A 39 -50.66 -11.13 -1.00
C VAL A 39 -50.13 -9.76 -1.39
N ASN A 40 -50.95 -8.72 -1.20
CA ASN A 40 -50.55 -7.33 -1.33
C ASN A 40 -50.57 -6.66 0.04
N ILE A 41 -49.47 -6.03 0.43
CA ILE A 41 -49.30 -5.33 1.70
C ILE A 41 -48.75 -3.94 1.40
N SER A 42 -49.53 -2.90 1.66
CA SER A 42 -49.17 -1.54 1.27
C SER A 42 -49.50 -0.49 2.31
N ASN A 43 -48.72 0.59 2.32
CA ASN A 43 -48.98 1.78 3.14
C ASN A 43 -49.10 1.47 4.64
N ILE A 44 -48.23 0.59 5.16
CA ILE A 44 -48.20 0.26 6.58
C ILE A 44 -47.34 1.30 7.32
N ARG A 45 -47.87 1.87 8.41
CA ARG A 45 -47.10 2.69 9.34
C ARG A 45 -47.06 2.02 10.70
N SER A 46 -45.88 1.77 11.26
CA SER A 46 -45.74 1.07 12.54
C SER A 46 -44.72 1.73 13.45
N ASN A 47 -45.03 1.81 14.75
CA ASN A 47 -44.04 2.17 15.78
C ASN A 47 -43.12 1.00 16.17
N GLY A 48 -43.38 -0.22 15.69
CA GLY A 48 -42.56 -1.40 15.91
C GLY A 48 -42.27 -2.14 14.61
N ASN A 49 -42.10 -3.46 14.67
CA ASN A 49 -41.86 -4.25 13.46
C ASN A 49 -43.18 -4.42 12.68
N ILE A 50 -43.10 -4.88 11.44
CA ILE A 50 -44.30 -5.30 10.71
C ILE A 50 -44.51 -6.79 10.93
N PHE A 51 -43.54 -7.62 10.56
CA PHE A 51 -43.55 -9.04 10.83
C PHE A 51 -42.52 -9.39 11.91
N GLN A 52 -42.95 -10.15 12.92
CA GLN A 52 -42.05 -10.76 13.89
C GLN A 52 -42.32 -12.25 14.03
N PHE A 53 -41.27 -13.05 13.89
CA PHE A 53 -41.32 -14.50 13.95
C PHE A 53 -40.26 -15.01 14.96
N ASN A 54 -40.71 -15.73 15.99
CA ASN A 54 -39.85 -16.32 17.03
C ASN A 54 -40.11 -17.83 17.12
N GLY A 55 -39.08 -18.65 17.38
CA GLY A 55 -39.22 -20.09 17.59
C GLY A 55 -37.92 -20.86 17.39
N ASN A 56 -37.97 -22.20 17.35
CA ASN A 56 -36.79 -23.01 17.05
C ASN A 56 -36.57 -23.11 15.54
N ASP A 57 -37.56 -23.63 14.81
CA ASP A 57 -37.53 -23.86 13.37
C ASP A 57 -38.67 -23.09 12.69
N ILE A 58 -38.32 -22.18 11.77
CA ILE A 58 -39.30 -21.37 11.05
C ILE A 58 -39.09 -21.47 9.55
N ASN A 59 -40.16 -21.78 8.83
CA ASN A 59 -40.24 -21.73 7.38
C ASN A 59 -41.20 -20.62 6.96
N ILE A 60 -40.72 -19.65 6.19
CA ILE A 60 -41.53 -18.53 5.68
C ILE A 60 -41.42 -18.49 4.17
N GLU A 61 -42.56 -18.40 3.48
CA GLU A 61 -42.61 -18.28 2.03
C GLU A 61 -43.46 -17.07 1.63
N PHE A 62 -42.84 -16.19 0.84
CA PHE A 62 -43.49 -15.11 0.12
C PHE A 62 -43.47 -15.46 -1.36
N ASP A 63 -44.62 -15.87 -1.91
CA ASP A 63 -44.78 -16.22 -3.32
C ASP A 63 -45.79 -15.28 -3.96
N ASN A 64 -45.40 -14.65 -5.07
CA ASN A 64 -46.17 -13.61 -5.73
C ASN A 64 -46.71 -12.54 -4.73
N THR A 65 -45.86 -12.14 -3.79
CA THR A 65 -46.23 -11.19 -2.74
C THR A 65 -45.65 -9.80 -3.03
N LYS A 66 -46.46 -8.76 -2.82
CA LYS A 66 -46.07 -7.36 -2.96
C LYS A 66 -46.10 -6.68 -1.59
N ILE A 67 -44.98 -6.08 -1.18
CA ILE A 67 -44.86 -5.30 0.05
C ILE A 67 -44.30 -3.92 -0.30
N GLU A 68 -45.11 -2.86 -0.15
CA GLU A 68 -44.69 -1.52 -0.58
C GLU A 68 -45.10 -0.36 0.32
N ASN A 69 -44.32 0.73 0.22
CA ASN A 69 -44.61 2.02 0.86
C ASN A 69 -44.83 1.90 2.38
N SER A 70 -44.10 1.00 3.04
CA SER A 70 -44.20 0.82 4.48
C SER A 70 -43.13 1.64 5.20
N ASN A 71 -43.51 2.31 6.28
CA ASN A 71 -42.60 3.08 7.13
C ASN A 71 -42.73 2.60 8.58
N SER A 72 -41.65 2.07 9.13
CA SER A 72 -41.65 1.52 10.48
C SER A 72 -40.51 2.04 11.34
N TYR A 73 -40.79 2.32 12.61
CA TYR A 73 -39.79 2.47 13.67
C TYR A 73 -39.30 1.10 14.19
N GLY A 74 -39.28 0.10 13.31
CA GLY A 74 -38.80 -1.24 13.54
C GLY A 74 -38.52 -1.94 12.21
N VAL A 75 -38.11 -3.19 12.29
CA VAL A 75 -37.73 -3.99 11.12
C VAL A 75 -39.00 -4.40 10.34
N LEU A 76 -38.97 -4.44 9.01
CA LEU A 76 -40.10 -4.95 8.22
C LEU A 76 -40.33 -6.43 8.55
N LEU A 77 -39.26 -7.23 8.56
CA LEU A 77 -39.30 -8.66 8.87
C LEU A 77 -38.22 -9.03 9.88
N LYS A 78 -38.62 -9.41 11.09
CA LYS A 78 -37.73 -9.80 12.18
C LYS A 78 -37.90 -11.28 12.50
N CYS A 79 -36.88 -12.09 12.24
CA CYS A 79 -36.85 -13.52 12.52
C CYS A 79 -35.80 -13.83 13.60
N LEU A 80 -36.24 -14.28 14.77
CA LEU A 80 -35.41 -14.56 15.93
C LEU A 80 -35.38 -16.06 16.27
N SER A 81 -35.32 -16.91 15.24
CA SER A 81 -35.33 -18.36 15.42
C SER A 81 -33.94 -18.99 15.38
N GLU A 82 -33.80 -20.19 15.95
CA GLU A 82 -32.53 -20.94 15.89
C GLU A 82 -32.20 -21.37 14.45
N ASN A 83 -33.21 -21.84 13.71
CA ASN A 83 -33.15 -22.20 12.30
C ASN A 83 -34.25 -21.47 11.53
N THR A 84 -33.85 -20.74 10.49
CA THR A 84 -34.75 -19.92 9.69
C THR A 84 -34.56 -20.25 8.21
N ASN A 85 -35.62 -20.79 7.58
CA ASN A 85 -35.71 -20.94 6.13
C ASN A 85 -36.69 -19.89 5.59
N ILE A 86 -36.22 -18.97 4.74
CA ILE A 86 -37.07 -17.97 4.09
C ILE A 86 -36.95 -18.07 2.58
N SER A 87 -38.09 -18.02 1.88
CA SER A 87 -38.11 -17.89 0.44
C SER A 87 -38.93 -16.69 -0.01
N PHE A 88 -38.33 -15.88 -0.88
CA PHE A 88 -39.02 -14.87 -1.68
C PHE A 88 -39.03 -15.34 -3.13
N LYS A 89 -40.22 -15.57 -3.69
CA LYS A 89 -40.44 -16.02 -5.06
C LYS A 89 -41.36 -15.06 -5.77
N ASN A 90 -40.97 -14.61 -6.96
CA ASN A 90 -41.81 -13.77 -7.82
C ASN A 90 -42.38 -12.54 -7.08
N SER A 91 -41.64 -12.01 -6.10
CA SER A 91 -42.15 -11.04 -5.12
C SER A 91 -41.53 -9.66 -5.34
N ARG A 92 -42.15 -8.63 -4.75
CA ARG A 92 -41.70 -7.23 -4.88
C ARG A 92 -41.70 -6.54 -3.51
N ILE A 93 -40.54 -6.05 -3.09
CA ILE A 93 -40.32 -5.33 -1.83
C ILE A 93 -39.83 -3.93 -2.21
N ILE A 94 -40.72 -2.93 -2.19
CA ILE A 94 -40.49 -1.62 -2.81
C ILE A 94 -40.78 -0.46 -1.86
N ASN A 95 -39.90 0.53 -1.77
CA ASN A 95 -40.12 1.76 -0.98
C ASN A 95 -40.49 1.48 0.49
N ASN A 96 -39.80 0.54 1.12
CA ASN A 96 -39.99 0.27 2.55
C ASN A 96 -38.84 0.87 3.35
N HIS A 97 -39.16 1.49 4.49
CA HIS A 97 -38.21 2.23 5.31
C HIS A 97 -38.23 1.69 6.75
N ASN A 98 -37.07 1.23 7.23
CA ASN A 98 -36.81 1.12 8.67
C ASN A 98 -36.08 2.39 9.13
N ILE A 99 -36.79 3.29 9.81
CA ILE A 99 -36.26 4.57 10.29
C ILE A 99 -35.68 4.49 11.72
N ASN A 100 -35.71 3.31 12.34
CA ASN A 100 -35.17 3.12 13.69
C ASN A 100 -33.64 3.02 13.66
N LYS A 101 -32.99 3.91 14.40
CA LYS A 101 -31.52 4.00 14.49
C LYS A 101 -30.88 2.93 15.38
N PHE A 102 -31.68 2.13 16.06
CA PHE A 102 -31.23 1.12 17.02
C PHE A 102 -31.54 -0.31 16.56
N ASP A 103 -32.46 -0.49 15.61
CA ASP A 103 -32.74 -1.79 15.00
C ASP A 103 -32.01 -1.92 13.67
N ASN A 104 -31.49 -3.13 13.41
CA ASN A 104 -30.64 -3.40 12.25
C ASN A 104 -31.42 -3.96 11.06
N GLY A 105 -31.24 -3.33 9.91
CA GLY A 105 -31.73 -3.80 8.62
C GLY A 105 -33.22 -3.57 8.36
N LEU A 106 -33.64 -3.77 7.11
CA LEU A 106 -35.08 -3.85 6.78
C LEU A 106 -35.62 -5.26 7.08
N ILE A 107 -34.80 -6.28 6.85
CA ILE A 107 -35.06 -7.67 7.16
C ILE A 107 -33.92 -8.14 8.08
N LEU A 108 -34.25 -8.55 9.29
CA LEU A 108 -33.32 -9.06 10.31
C LEU A 108 -33.55 -10.55 10.53
N ILE A 109 -32.50 -11.35 10.34
CA ILE A 109 -32.52 -12.79 10.61
C ILE A 109 -31.31 -13.16 11.46
N LYS A 110 -31.47 -14.09 12.41
CA LYS A 110 -30.38 -14.57 13.27
C LYS A 110 -30.12 -16.07 13.14
N ASN A 111 -28.97 -16.52 13.65
CA ASN A 111 -28.60 -17.92 13.86
C ASN A 111 -28.33 -18.74 12.58
N ASN A 112 -29.01 -19.89 12.39
CA ASN A 112 -28.87 -20.72 11.19
C ASN A 112 -29.84 -20.24 10.12
N ILE A 113 -29.32 -19.90 8.95
CA ILE A 113 -30.03 -19.11 7.95
C ILE A 113 -30.01 -19.84 6.60
N ASN A 114 -31.17 -20.03 6.00
CA ASN A 114 -31.29 -20.50 4.61
C ASN A 114 -32.27 -19.57 3.90
N ILE A 115 -31.78 -18.88 2.86
CA ILE A 115 -32.56 -17.86 2.17
C ILE A 115 -32.55 -18.12 0.68
N ASN A 116 -33.73 -18.13 0.08
CA ASN A 116 -33.93 -18.30 -1.36
C ASN A 116 -34.68 -17.10 -1.92
N ILE A 117 -33.99 -16.23 -2.64
CA ILE A 117 -34.55 -15.07 -3.33
C ILE A 117 -34.53 -15.37 -4.84
N ILE A 118 -35.70 -15.62 -5.42
CA ILE A 118 -35.85 -16.07 -6.81
C ILE A 118 -36.85 -15.16 -7.52
N ASN A 119 -36.46 -14.62 -8.68
CA ASN A 119 -37.31 -13.73 -9.49
C ASN A 119 -37.91 -12.58 -8.66
N THR A 120 -37.17 -12.03 -7.70
CA THR A 120 -37.69 -11.06 -6.73
C THR A 120 -37.01 -9.71 -6.92
N GLU A 121 -37.78 -8.64 -6.71
CA GLU A 121 -37.30 -7.25 -6.81
C GLU A 121 -37.26 -6.59 -5.43
N PHE A 122 -36.09 -6.10 -5.02
CA PHE A 122 -35.88 -5.19 -3.90
C PHE A 122 -35.49 -3.81 -4.44
N LYS A 123 -36.39 -2.84 -4.34
CA LYS A 123 -36.20 -1.53 -4.96
C LYS A 123 -36.47 -0.37 -4.02
N SER A 124 -35.55 0.59 -3.98
CA SER A 124 -35.74 1.86 -3.24
C SER A 124 -36.12 1.64 -1.78
N ASN A 125 -35.59 0.59 -1.17
CA ASN A 125 -35.76 0.34 0.25
C ASN A 125 -34.67 1.06 1.04
N GLU A 126 -34.99 1.44 2.28
CA GLU A 126 -34.08 2.13 3.16
C GLU A 126 -34.00 1.47 4.53
N SER A 127 -32.79 1.44 5.08
CA SER A 127 -32.53 1.01 6.44
C SER A 127 -31.53 1.94 7.10
N PHE A 128 -31.80 2.36 8.33
CA PHE A 128 -30.95 3.35 9.00
C PHE A 128 -29.56 2.82 9.36
N THR A 129 -29.44 1.56 9.78
CA THR A 129 -28.28 1.09 10.54
C THR A 129 -27.47 0.01 9.86
N SER A 130 -28.08 -0.79 8.99
CA SER A 130 -27.45 -1.96 8.37
C SER A 130 -28.23 -2.32 7.11
N GLY A 131 -27.67 -3.18 6.28
CA GLY A 131 -28.25 -3.53 4.98
C GLY A 131 -29.72 -3.90 4.97
N ILE A 132 -30.34 -3.81 3.80
CA ILE A 132 -31.73 -4.24 3.59
C ILE A 132 -31.93 -5.65 4.14
N LEU A 133 -30.98 -6.54 3.88
CA LEU A 133 -30.87 -7.86 4.48
C LEU A 133 -29.75 -7.82 5.52
N TYR A 134 -30.13 -7.92 6.79
CA TYR A 134 -29.19 -7.94 7.91
C TYR A 134 -29.24 -9.29 8.63
N PHE A 135 -28.05 -9.86 8.84
CA PHE A 135 -27.85 -11.16 9.41
C PHE A 135 -26.93 -11.05 10.63
N ASP A 136 -27.39 -11.49 11.80
CA ASP A 136 -26.66 -11.34 13.06
C ASP A 136 -26.52 -12.67 13.78
N ASN A 137 -25.43 -12.83 14.55
CA ASN A 137 -25.13 -14.06 15.29
C ASN A 137 -25.22 -15.30 14.39
N ILE A 138 -24.59 -15.25 13.23
CA ILE A 138 -24.76 -16.29 12.21
C ILE A 138 -23.92 -17.52 12.55
N LYS A 139 -24.57 -18.68 12.68
CA LYS A 139 -23.86 -19.96 12.81
C LYS A 139 -23.59 -20.56 11.43
N ASN A 140 -24.65 -20.96 10.74
CA ASN A 140 -24.64 -21.37 9.34
C ASN A 140 -25.41 -20.38 8.49
N PHE A 141 -24.98 -20.15 7.25
CA PHE A 141 -25.82 -19.48 6.26
C PHE A 141 -25.67 -20.07 4.86
N ASP A 142 -26.79 -20.25 4.18
CA ASP A 142 -26.84 -20.51 2.75
C ASP A 142 -27.82 -19.55 2.10
N ILE A 143 -27.30 -18.58 1.36
CA ILE A 143 -28.08 -17.52 0.72
C ILE A 143 -27.99 -17.73 -0.79
N THR A 144 -29.13 -18.00 -1.41
CA THR A 144 -29.26 -18.14 -2.86
C THR A 144 -30.10 -17.00 -3.43
N MET A 145 -29.53 -16.29 -4.40
CA MET A 145 -30.18 -15.22 -5.16
C MET A 145 -30.15 -15.57 -6.65
N LYS A 146 -31.31 -15.72 -7.28
CA LYS A 146 -31.43 -16.09 -8.69
C LYS A 146 -32.38 -15.16 -9.43
N ASN A 147 -31.99 -14.70 -10.61
CA ASN A 147 -32.83 -13.87 -11.48
C ASN A 147 -33.49 -12.69 -10.75
N SER A 148 -32.79 -12.11 -9.76
CA SER A 148 -33.36 -11.13 -8.84
C SER A 148 -32.71 -9.77 -9.04
N LYS A 149 -33.43 -8.71 -8.67
CA LYS A 149 -32.99 -7.33 -8.88
C LYS A 149 -32.97 -6.56 -7.57
N PHE A 150 -31.83 -5.95 -7.27
CA PHE A 150 -31.62 -5.07 -6.13
C PHE A 150 -31.23 -3.70 -6.66
N SER A 151 -32.13 -2.71 -6.57
CA SER A 151 -31.89 -1.40 -7.16
C SER A 151 -32.21 -0.22 -6.26
N ASN A 152 -31.31 0.76 -6.23
CA ASN A 152 -31.47 2.01 -5.48
C ASN A 152 -31.81 1.81 -4.00
N ASN A 153 -31.35 0.71 -3.40
CA ASN A 153 -31.50 0.52 -1.96
C ASN A 153 -30.46 1.35 -1.21
N HIS A 154 -30.79 1.87 -0.04
CA HIS A 154 -29.88 2.71 0.74
C HIS A 154 -29.80 2.27 2.20
N CYS A 155 -28.57 2.10 2.67
CA CYS A 155 -28.23 1.94 4.09
C CYS A 155 -27.38 3.14 4.56
N TYR A 156 -27.71 3.75 5.69
CA TYR A 156 -26.92 4.88 6.22
C TYR A 156 -25.66 4.45 6.99
N ILE A 157 -25.37 3.14 7.07
CA ILE A 157 -24.12 2.62 7.66
C ILE A 157 -23.43 1.66 6.68
N SER A 158 -23.65 0.35 6.80
CA SER A 158 -22.91 -0.67 6.05
C SER A 158 -23.81 -1.70 5.37
N GLY A 159 -23.35 -2.19 4.23
CA GLY A 159 -23.95 -3.27 3.45
C GLY A 159 -25.20 -2.81 2.73
N GLY A 160 -25.10 -1.96 1.72
CA GLY A 160 -26.26 -1.30 1.09
C GLY A 160 -27.41 -2.25 0.72
N VAL A 161 -27.11 -3.51 0.40
CA VAL A 161 -28.10 -4.59 0.29
C VAL A 161 -27.97 -5.61 1.41
N ILE A 162 -26.78 -6.18 1.62
CA ILE A 162 -26.52 -7.29 2.54
C ILE A 162 -25.49 -6.87 3.58
N ASN A 163 -25.78 -7.13 4.85
CA ASN A 163 -24.83 -6.98 5.94
C ASN A 163 -24.83 -8.26 6.81
N LEU A 164 -23.69 -8.95 6.84
CA LEU A 164 -23.47 -10.21 7.55
C LEU A 164 -22.55 -9.97 8.75
N ILE A 165 -23.03 -10.23 9.97
CA ILE A 165 -22.23 -10.15 11.20
C ILE A 165 -22.31 -11.48 11.95
N ASP A 166 -21.15 -12.10 12.14
CA ASP A 166 -20.99 -13.24 13.02
C ASP A 166 -20.26 -12.82 14.31
N LYS A 167 -20.67 -13.42 15.43
CA LYS A 167 -20.04 -13.25 16.76
C LYS A 167 -19.41 -14.55 17.27
N PHE A 168 -19.51 -15.65 16.54
CA PHE A 168 -19.02 -16.96 16.95
C PHE A 168 -17.58 -17.17 16.48
N ASP A 169 -16.67 -17.29 17.44
CA ASP A 169 -15.25 -17.59 17.25
C ASP A 169 -14.98 -19.10 17.08
N SER A 170 -15.95 -19.85 16.58
CA SER A 170 -15.95 -21.31 16.74
C SER A 170 -15.08 -22.04 15.72
N THR A 171 -14.36 -23.04 16.21
CA THR A 171 -13.59 -24.06 15.46
C THR A 171 -14.44 -25.02 14.62
N ASN A 172 -15.76 -24.85 14.58
CA ASN A 172 -16.67 -25.78 13.91
C ASN A 172 -16.76 -25.47 12.41
N GLU A 173 -16.81 -26.51 11.59
CA GLU A 173 -17.07 -26.41 10.15
C GLU A 173 -18.53 -26.01 9.91
N TYR A 174 -18.80 -24.70 9.90
CA TYR A 174 -20.10 -24.18 9.48
C TYR A 174 -20.13 -23.93 7.97
N VAL A 175 -21.27 -24.24 7.35
CA VAL A 175 -21.50 -23.95 5.93
C VAL A 175 -21.92 -22.49 5.82
N LYS A 176 -21.12 -21.71 5.11
CA LYS A 176 -21.32 -20.28 4.89
C LYS A 176 -21.16 -19.98 3.41
N SER A 177 -22.29 -19.84 2.70
CA SER A 177 -22.31 -19.61 1.26
C SER A 177 -23.28 -18.51 0.83
N ILE A 178 -22.83 -17.70 -0.13
CA ILE A 178 -23.67 -16.79 -0.90
C ILE A 178 -23.54 -17.19 -2.37
N ASN A 179 -24.64 -17.62 -2.96
CA ASN A 179 -24.73 -18.00 -4.36
C ASN A 179 -25.63 -17.01 -5.09
N VAL A 180 -25.05 -16.23 -6.00
CA VAL A 180 -25.75 -15.24 -6.81
C VAL A 180 -25.66 -15.64 -8.26
N ASP A 181 -26.79 -15.75 -8.93
CA ASP A 181 -26.85 -16.16 -10.32
C ASP A 181 -27.85 -15.32 -11.12
N HIS A 182 -27.45 -14.86 -12.32
CA HIS A 182 -28.30 -14.10 -13.24
C HIS A 182 -29.02 -12.90 -12.59
N SER A 183 -28.42 -12.27 -11.58
CA SER A 183 -29.05 -11.20 -10.80
C SER A 183 -28.45 -9.83 -11.12
N GLU A 184 -29.11 -8.76 -10.68
CA GLU A 184 -28.72 -7.38 -10.96
C GLU A 184 -28.63 -6.57 -9.66
N PHE A 185 -27.50 -5.89 -9.44
CA PHE A 185 -27.28 -4.92 -8.37
C PHE A 185 -26.93 -3.57 -8.97
N ASN A 186 -27.87 -2.63 -8.92
CA ASN A 186 -27.74 -1.32 -9.57
C ASN A 186 -28.06 -0.16 -8.64
N GLY A 187 -27.13 0.76 -8.45
CA GLY A 187 -27.41 1.99 -7.72
C GLY A 187 -27.60 1.81 -6.21
N ASN A 188 -27.17 0.68 -5.64
CA ASN A 188 -27.30 0.46 -4.21
C ASN A 188 -26.24 1.26 -3.44
N LYS A 189 -26.62 1.80 -2.28
CA LYS A 189 -25.83 2.76 -1.54
C LYS A 189 -25.63 2.34 -0.08
N ALA A 190 -24.40 2.47 0.41
CA ALA A 190 -24.07 2.54 1.83
C ALA A 190 -23.32 3.84 2.14
N ASP A 191 -23.54 4.47 3.29
CA ASP A 191 -22.79 5.70 3.63
C ASP A 191 -21.36 5.40 4.16
N TYR A 192 -21.08 4.17 4.61
CA TYR A 192 -19.76 3.77 5.10
C TYR A 192 -19.13 2.63 4.29
N PHE A 193 -19.62 1.39 4.43
CA PHE A 193 -18.94 0.19 3.91
C PHE A 193 -19.86 -0.65 3.01
N GLY A 194 -19.34 -1.12 1.87
CA GLY A 194 -19.98 -2.14 1.01
C GLY A 194 -21.36 -1.74 0.49
N GLY A 195 -21.43 -1.08 -0.67
CA GLY A 195 -22.68 -0.64 -1.30
C GLY A 195 -23.60 -1.78 -1.69
N ILE A 196 -23.08 -3.00 -1.89
CA ILE A 196 -23.88 -4.22 -1.99
C ILE A 196 -23.74 -5.04 -0.73
N LEU A 197 -22.52 -5.47 -0.39
CA LEU A 197 -22.28 -6.49 0.61
C LEU A 197 -21.19 -6.04 1.58
N TYR A 198 -21.54 -6.06 2.85
CA TYR A 198 -20.61 -5.92 3.96
C TYR A 198 -20.56 -7.22 4.76
N VAL A 199 -19.36 -7.75 5.01
CA VAL A 199 -19.16 -8.99 5.75
C VAL A 199 -18.19 -8.79 6.90
N ASN A 200 -18.64 -9.13 8.09
CA ASN A 200 -17.83 -9.27 9.30
C ASN A 200 -18.07 -10.67 9.88
N VAL A 201 -17.39 -11.66 9.31
CA VAL A 201 -17.45 -13.06 9.75
C VAL A 201 -16.05 -13.59 10.00
N SER A 202 -15.88 -14.34 11.09
CA SER A 202 -14.60 -14.86 11.56
C SER A 202 -14.07 -16.04 10.75
N SER A 203 -14.97 -16.87 10.19
CA SER A 203 -14.61 -18.07 9.45
C SER A 203 -14.64 -17.85 7.94
N THR A 204 -14.04 -18.78 7.19
CA THR A 204 -14.13 -18.80 5.73
C THR A 204 -15.58 -18.90 5.28
N TYR A 205 -15.89 -18.25 4.16
CA TYR A 205 -17.19 -18.29 3.51
C TYR A 205 -17.00 -18.23 1.99
N ASN A 206 -17.93 -18.82 1.26
CA ASN A 206 -17.88 -18.89 -0.19
C ASN A 206 -18.87 -17.90 -0.79
N VAL A 207 -18.38 -16.94 -1.57
CA VAL A 207 -19.22 -16.08 -2.39
C VAL A 207 -19.02 -16.47 -3.85
N LYS A 208 -20.07 -16.99 -4.47
CA LYS A 208 -20.08 -17.33 -5.89
C LYS A 208 -21.08 -16.42 -6.60
N MET A 209 -20.59 -15.65 -7.56
CA MET A 209 -21.43 -14.81 -8.43
C MET A 209 -21.25 -15.24 -9.87
N THR A 210 -22.32 -15.64 -10.53
CA THR A 210 -22.34 -16.04 -11.95
C THR A 210 -23.35 -15.19 -12.72
N ASN A 211 -22.96 -14.75 -13.93
CA ASN A 211 -23.81 -13.99 -14.84
C ASN A 211 -24.56 -12.81 -14.17
N THR A 212 -23.92 -12.17 -13.19
CA THR A 212 -24.54 -11.13 -12.35
C THR A 212 -24.03 -9.76 -12.77
N ASN A 213 -24.94 -8.82 -12.96
CA ASN A 213 -24.62 -7.45 -13.34
C ASN A 213 -24.51 -6.57 -12.10
N ILE A 214 -23.36 -5.92 -11.92
CA ILE A 214 -23.05 -5.05 -10.79
C ILE A 214 -22.57 -3.73 -11.34
N TYR A 215 -23.32 -2.65 -11.09
CA TYR A 215 -22.96 -1.33 -11.60
C TYR A 215 -23.59 -0.20 -10.78
N ASN A 216 -22.95 0.97 -10.78
CA ASN A 216 -23.40 2.18 -10.08
C ASN A 216 -23.64 2.04 -8.57
N ASN A 217 -23.14 1.01 -7.89
CA ASN A 217 -23.23 0.94 -6.44
C ASN A 217 -22.16 1.83 -5.80
N TYR A 218 -22.46 2.29 -4.58
CA TYR A 218 -21.62 3.25 -3.87
C TYR A 218 -21.52 2.88 -2.40
N ALA A 219 -20.31 2.94 -1.86
CA ALA A 219 -20.08 3.10 -0.44
C ALA A 219 -19.47 4.49 -0.19
N GLY A 220 -19.76 5.10 0.96
CA GLY A 220 -19.24 6.43 1.25
C GLY A 220 -17.82 6.40 1.80
N VAL A 221 -17.70 6.74 3.08
CA VAL A 221 -16.43 7.07 3.75
C VAL A 221 -15.34 6.02 3.53
N ALA A 222 -15.72 4.75 3.47
CA ALA A 222 -14.77 3.65 3.38
C ALA A 222 -14.74 2.94 2.01
N ALA A 223 -15.45 3.46 1.00
CA ALA A 223 -15.31 2.95 -0.37
C ALA A 223 -13.88 3.05 -0.88
N THR A 224 -13.16 4.11 -0.51
CA THR A 224 -11.74 4.26 -0.86
C THR A 224 -10.88 3.19 -0.21
N SER A 225 -11.31 2.66 0.94
CA SER A 225 -10.58 1.72 1.77
C SER A 225 -10.85 0.26 1.42
N HIS A 226 -12.10 -0.07 1.09
CA HIS A 226 -12.55 -1.46 0.91
C HIS A 226 -13.21 -1.74 -0.45
N GLY A 227 -13.58 -0.71 -1.22
CA GLY A 227 -14.31 -0.83 -2.48
C GLY A 227 -15.79 -0.42 -2.37
N ASN A 228 -16.38 -0.07 -3.52
CA ASN A 228 -17.77 0.38 -3.59
C ASN A 228 -18.79 -0.75 -3.42
N ASP A 229 -18.51 -1.94 -3.97
CA ASP A 229 -19.49 -3.03 -4.02
C ASP A 229 -19.39 -3.93 -2.78
N PHE A 230 -18.17 -4.35 -2.44
CA PHE A 230 -17.87 -5.34 -1.41
C PHE A 230 -16.93 -4.74 -0.37
N ALA A 231 -17.17 -5.01 0.91
CA ALA A 231 -16.26 -4.61 1.97
C ALA A 231 -16.21 -5.63 3.11
N THR A 232 -15.02 -5.78 3.69
CA THR A 232 -14.77 -6.60 4.89
C THR A 232 -13.86 -5.84 5.84
N HIS A 233 -13.86 -6.19 7.13
CA HIS A 233 -12.86 -5.67 8.05
C HIS A 233 -11.43 -6.09 7.66
N PRO A 234 -10.40 -5.34 8.09
CA PRO A 234 -9.03 -5.83 8.09
C PRO A 234 -8.97 -7.26 8.66
N SER A 235 -8.24 -8.15 8.02
CA SER A 235 -8.16 -9.56 8.46
C SER A 235 -6.73 -10.02 8.69
N THR A 236 -5.79 -9.41 7.98
CA THR A 236 -4.38 -9.77 8.04
C THR A 236 -3.51 -8.57 7.68
N PHE A 237 -2.21 -8.70 7.90
CA PHE A 237 -1.21 -7.81 7.33
C PHE A 237 -0.15 -8.65 6.65
N ILE A 238 0.48 -8.09 5.63
CA ILE A 238 1.55 -8.76 4.87
C ILE A 238 2.80 -7.88 4.85
N LEU A 239 3.96 -8.50 4.61
CA LEU A 239 5.18 -7.76 4.36
C LEU A 239 5.14 -7.22 2.92
N ASN A 240 5.33 -5.91 2.75
CA ASN A 240 5.47 -5.32 1.43
C ASN A 240 6.86 -5.67 0.86
N ASN A 241 6.90 -6.72 0.06
CA ASN A 241 8.12 -7.36 -0.47
C ASN A 241 8.94 -6.52 -1.46
N SER A 242 8.65 -5.24 -1.63
CA SER A 242 9.39 -4.37 -2.55
C SER A 242 10.88 -4.19 -2.19
N VAL A 243 11.32 -4.62 -0.99
CA VAL A 243 12.64 -4.24 -0.49
C VAL A 243 13.76 -5.26 -0.73
N ASN A 244 13.57 -6.59 -0.72
CA ASN A 244 14.64 -7.55 -1.06
C ASN A 244 14.12 -9.00 -1.25
N ASN A 245 14.35 -9.63 -2.40
CA ASN A 245 14.06 -11.05 -2.67
C ASN A 245 14.98 -12.04 -1.93
N LYS A 246 15.48 -11.70 -0.73
CA LYS A 246 16.33 -12.60 0.05
C LYS A 246 15.48 -13.34 1.08
N ASP A 247 15.74 -14.64 1.23
CA ASP A 247 15.03 -15.51 2.19
C ASP A 247 15.22 -15.08 3.66
N TYR A 248 16.21 -14.24 3.95
CA TYR A 248 16.48 -13.71 5.28
C TYR A 248 17.29 -12.41 5.22
N THR A 249 17.23 -11.63 6.30
CA THR A 249 18.10 -10.48 6.53
C THR A 249 19.20 -10.84 7.53
N MET A 250 20.45 -10.56 7.17
CA MET A 250 21.59 -10.68 8.08
C MET A 250 21.76 -9.40 8.87
N ILE A 251 21.78 -9.53 10.19
CA ILE A 251 22.11 -8.45 11.12
C ILE A 251 23.16 -8.94 12.11
N ASN A 252 23.77 -8.02 12.83
CA ASN A 252 24.50 -8.32 14.06
C ASN A 252 23.57 -8.00 15.25
N SER A 253 23.85 -8.50 16.44
CA SER A 253 23.04 -8.17 17.62
C SER A 253 23.02 -6.65 17.88
N GLY A 254 21.85 -6.08 18.14
CA GLY A 254 21.60 -4.62 18.19
C GLY A 254 21.53 -3.93 16.83
N GLY A 255 21.66 -4.67 15.73
CA GLY A 255 21.49 -4.18 14.36
C GLY A 255 20.05 -3.73 14.08
N ILE A 256 19.90 -2.84 13.11
CA ILE A 256 18.62 -2.22 12.76
C ILE A 256 17.97 -2.97 11.58
N ILE A 257 16.68 -3.24 11.70
CA ILE A 257 15.82 -3.79 10.65
C ILE A 257 14.71 -2.78 10.38
N SER A 258 14.43 -2.56 9.10
CA SER A 258 13.30 -1.75 8.64
C SER A 258 12.34 -2.60 7.83
N LEU A 259 11.04 -2.51 8.13
CA LEU A 259 9.96 -3.28 7.51
C LEU A 259 8.83 -2.34 7.11
N ILE A 260 8.09 -2.71 6.07
CA ILE A 260 6.84 -2.06 5.69
C ILE A 260 5.77 -3.14 5.69
N LEU A 261 4.79 -3.00 6.57
CA LEU A 261 3.62 -3.89 6.60
C LEU A 261 2.46 -3.22 5.87
N GLU A 262 1.68 -4.03 5.18
CA GLU A 262 0.48 -3.63 4.48
C GLU A 262 -0.73 -4.34 5.06
N LEU A 263 -1.73 -3.57 5.48
CA LEU A 263 -2.98 -4.06 6.04
C LEU A 263 -3.91 -4.53 4.93
N LYS A 264 -4.41 -5.75 5.05
CA LYS A 264 -5.32 -6.37 4.08
C LYS A 264 -6.66 -6.67 4.73
N ASP A 265 -7.73 -6.50 3.96
CA ASP A 265 -9.08 -6.93 4.36
C ASP A 265 -9.29 -8.44 4.17
N GLY A 266 -10.46 -8.96 4.55
CA GLY A 266 -10.85 -10.36 4.36
C GLY A 266 -10.94 -10.82 2.90
N LEU A 267 -10.94 -9.89 1.93
CA LEU A 267 -10.95 -10.15 0.50
C LEU A 267 -9.55 -10.02 -0.13
N GLY A 268 -8.53 -9.64 0.65
CA GLY A 268 -7.16 -9.44 0.19
C GLY A 268 -6.88 -8.05 -0.40
N ASN A 269 -7.80 -7.10 -0.30
CA ASN A 269 -7.59 -5.71 -0.74
C ASN A 269 -6.72 -4.96 0.27
N THR A 270 -5.94 -4.01 -0.22
CA THR A 270 -5.22 -3.06 0.65
C THR A 270 -6.19 -2.09 1.30
N VAL A 271 -6.15 -1.98 2.62
CA VAL A 271 -7.02 -1.08 3.37
C VAL A 271 -6.49 0.35 3.27
N ASN A 272 -7.05 1.18 2.40
CA ASN A 272 -6.66 2.59 2.30
C ASN A 272 -7.55 3.47 3.19
N ASP A 273 -7.10 3.79 4.41
CA ASP A 273 -7.89 4.45 5.45
C ASP A 273 -7.52 5.94 5.70
N PRO A 274 -7.89 6.88 4.81
CA PRO A 274 -7.57 8.31 4.95
C PRO A 274 -8.19 8.95 6.19
N GLU A 275 -9.30 8.40 6.69
CA GLU A 275 -10.03 8.88 7.86
C GLU A 275 -9.49 8.33 9.19
N LYS A 276 -8.46 7.47 9.14
CA LYS A 276 -7.79 6.90 10.32
C LYS A 276 -8.70 6.06 11.21
N TYR A 277 -9.74 5.45 10.65
CA TYR A 277 -10.64 4.54 11.37
C TYR A 277 -9.91 3.35 12.01
N TYR A 278 -8.82 2.88 11.41
CA TYR A 278 -7.99 1.77 11.86
C TYR A 278 -6.62 2.22 12.41
N SER A 279 -6.50 3.48 12.83
CA SER A 279 -5.23 4.02 13.36
C SER A 279 -4.81 3.43 14.72
N ASP A 280 -5.74 2.77 15.43
CA ASP A 280 -5.46 2.04 16.67
C ASP A 280 -4.90 0.62 16.41
N ILE A 281 -4.97 0.15 15.15
CA ILE A 281 -4.37 -1.11 14.75
C ILE A 281 -2.86 -0.95 14.69
N GLY A 282 -2.16 -1.86 15.36
CA GLY A 282 -0.71 -1.93 15.27
C GLY A 282 -0.15 -3.32 15.52
N VAL A 283 1.18 -3.44 15.52
CA VAL A 283 1.87 -4.72 15.71
C VAL A 283 2.87 -4.68 16.85
N GLN A 284 3.08 -5.82 17.49
CA GLN A 284 4.15 -6.04 18.47
C GLN A 284 5.04 -7.17 18.00
N ALA A 285 6.32 -7.13 18.40
CA ALA A 285 7.33 -8.07 17.96
C ALA A 285 7.78 -8.98 19.11
N GLU A 286 7.95 -10.26 18.81
CA GLU A 286 8.60 -11.25 19.67
C GLU A 286 9.72 -11.93 18.89
N LEU A 287 10.72 -12.48 19.59
CA LEU A 287 11.80 -13.22 18.96
C LEU A 287 11.60 -14.72 19.17
N LEU A 288 11.54 -15.47 18.07
CA LEU A 288 11.48 -16.93 18.08
C LEU A 288 12.79 -17.51 17.54
N ASN A 289 13.21 -18.66 18.07
CA ASN A 289 14.35 -19.41 17.54
C ASN A 289 13.99 -20.14 16.23
N ASN A 290 14.94 -20.90 15.67
CA ASN A 290 14.72 -21.66 14.43
C ASN A 290 13.66 -22.77 14.55
N GLN A 291 13.32 -23.24 15.76
CA GLN A 291 12.19 -24.14 16.03
C GLN A 291 10.87 -23.40 16.34
N LYS A 292 10.82 -22.07 16.14
CA LYS A 292 9.65 -21.22 16.44
C LYS A 292 9.23 -21.20 17.92
N ILE A 293 10.18 -21.41 18.83
CA ILE A 293 9.98 -21.30 20.28
C ILE A 293 10.42 -19.90 20.72
N LEU A 294 9.67 -19.28 21.62
CA LEU A 294 10.01 -17.99 22.22
C LEU A 294 11.41 -18.05 22.86
N VAL A 295 12.24 -17.07 22.57
CA VAL A 295 13.57 -16.95 23.18
C VAL A 295 13.42 -16.39 24.60
N ASP A 296 14.11 -16.94 25.60
CA ASP A 296 13.97 -16.47 26.99
C ASP A 296 14.75 -15.18 27.29
N ASN A 297 15.92 -14.99 26.64
CA ASN A 297 16.83 -13.88 26.94
C ASN A 297 17.07 -13.01 25.70
N TYR A 298 16.07 -12.21 25.36
CA TYR A 298 16.13 -11.26 24.25
C TYR A 298 15.51 -9.92 24.64
N HIS A 299 15.81 -8.90 23.84
CA HIS A 299 15.13 -7.62 23.91
C HIS A 299 14.89 -7.11 22.50
N ILE A 300 13.68 -6.62 22.22
CA ILE A 300 13.36 -5.84 21.03
C ILE A 300 12.94 -4.47 21.53
N ASN A 301 13.52 -3.40 20.98
CA ASN A 301 13.11 -2.05 21.36
C ASN A 301 11.67 -1.78 20.92
N GLU A 302 11.00 -0.90 21.64
CA GLU A 302 9.72 -0.35 21.19
C GLU A 302 9.90 0.44 19.88
N PHE A 303 8.87 0.41 19.04
CA PHE A 303 8.82 1.11 17.76
C PHE A 303 7.39 1.60 17.50
N ASP A 304 7.27 2.71 16.76
CA ASP A 304 5.99 3.21 16.28
C ASP A 304 5.35 2.15 15.38
N ASN A 305 4.13 1.76 15.71
CA ASN A 305 3.56 0.53 15.19
C ASN A 305 2.12 0.67 14.71
N SER A 306 1.59 1.88 14.48
CA SER A 306 0.23 2.07 13.96
C SER A 306 0.18 2.02 12.43
N PHE A 307 -0.89 1.44 11.88
CA PHE A 307 -1.16 1.55 10.43
C PHE A 307 -1.72 2.95 10.10
N ASN A 308 -1.17 3.57 9.06
CA ASN A 308 -1.64 4.82 8.49
C ASN A 308 -1.92 4.61 7.00
N ASN A 309 -3.18 4.80 6.58
CA ASN A 309 -3.65 4.47 5.24
C ASN A 309 -3.27 3.02 4.81
N GLY A 310 -3.40 2.08 5.74
CA GLY A 310 -3.08 0.67 5.50
C GLY A 310 -1.60 0.32 5.50
N LEU A 311 -0.70 1.27 5.77
CA LEU A 311 0.74 1.03 5.81
C LEU A 311 1.30 1.24 7.21
N ASN A 312 2.18 0.35 7.63
CA ASN A 312 2.93 0.48 8.87
C ASN A 312 4.42 0.45 8.54
N ILE A 313 5.06 1.62 8.61
CA ILE A 313 6.46 1.80 8.24
C ILE A 313 7.30 1.72 9.52
N ILE A 314 7.91 0.57 9.74
CA ILE A 314 8.73 0.31 10.91
C ILE A 314 10.19 0.52 10.53
N ASN A 315 10.79 1.65 10.92
CA ASN A 315 12.14 2.00 10.47
C ASN A 315 13.27 1.42 11.32
N SER A 316 13.01 1.03 12.56
CA SER A 316 14.08 0.84 13.54
C SER A 316 13.87 -0.28 14.55
N ILE A 317 13.54 -1.49 14.09
CA ILE A 317 13.58 -2.68 14.97
C ILE A 317 15.04 -3.02 15.25
N ARG A 318 15.41 -3.08 16.52
CA ARG A 318 16.70 -3.56 17.03
C ARG A 318 16.47 -4.81 17.85
N VAL A 319 17.15 -5.88 17.46
CA VAL A 319 17.05 -7.17 18.13
C VAL A 319 18.33 -7.43 18.91
N PHE A 320 18.19 -7.66 20.21
CA PHE A 320 19.28 -7.98 21.13
C PHE A 320 19.13 -9.41 21.62
N THR A 321 20.19 -10.21 21.54
CA THR A 321 20.23 -11.60 22.00
C THR A 321 21.64 -11.95 22.47
N GLU A 322 21.77 -12.97 23.33
CA GLU A 322 23.07 -13.51 23.75
C GLU A 322 23.73 -14.40 22.70
N ASN A 323 22.91 -15.10 21.90
CA ASN A 323 23.39 -16.15 21.01
C ASN A 323 23.24 -15.74 19.54
N THR A 324 24.24 -16.08 18.73
CA THR A 324 24.14 -15.96 17.28
C THR A 324 23.37 -17.13 16.67
N GLY A 325 22.80 -16.94 15.49
CA GLY A 325 22.00 -17.98 14.84
C GLY A 325 20.88 -17.46 13.95
N GLU A 326 20.01 -18.38 13.54
CA GLU A 326 18.79 -18.06 12.79
C GLU A 326 17.61 -17.87 13.74
N TYR A 327 16.84 -16.82 13.50
CA TYR A 327 15.68 -16.44 14.31
C TYR A 327 14.52 -15.97 13.41
N TYR A 328 13.35 -15.85 14.00
CA TYR A 328 12.19 -15.20 13.40
C TYR A 328 11.74 -14.04 14.29
N ILE A 329 11.57 -12.87 13.69
CA ILE A 329 10.80 -11.79 14.32
C ILE A 329 9.34 -12.11 14.08
N HIS A 330 8.64 -12.51 15.14
CA HIS A 330 7.23 -12.81 15.12
C HIS A 330 6.45 -11.52 15.37
N LEU A 331 5.91 -10.93 14.31
CA LEU A 331 5.08 -9.74 14.36
C LEU A 331 3.63 -10.16 14.50
N LYS A 332 3.01 -9.88 15.64
CA LYS A 332 1.59 -10.15 15.90
C LYS A 332 0.81 -8.88 16.12
N SER A 333 -0.50 -8.89 15.86
CA SER A 333 -1.33 -7.72 16.16
C SER A 333 -1.22 -7.33 17.64
N LYS A 334 -1.20 -6.03 17.91
CA LYS A 334 -1.49 -5.50 19.24
C LYS A 334 -2.98 -5.70 19.52
N ASN A 335 -3.34 -5.91 20.78
CA ASN A 335 -4.74 -5.89 21.18
C ASN A 335 -5.32 -4.49 20.91
N ASN A 336 -6.44 -4.43 20.20
CA ASN A 336 -7.19 -3.21 19.95
C ASN A 336 -8.62 -3.37 20.50
N LEU A 337 -9.44 -2.32 20.39
CA LEU A 337 -10.80 -2.31 20.94
C LEU A 337 -11.70 -3.42 20.39
N TYR A 338 -11.47 -3.82 19.13
CA TYR A 338 -12.35 -4.72 18.39
C TYR A 338 -11.78 -6.13 18.19
N ASN A 339 -10.54 -6.38 18.60
CA ASN A 339 -9.78 -7.62 18.38
C ASN A 339 -9.79 -8.14 16.92
N ILE A 340 -9.91 -7.24 15.93
CA ILE A 340 -10.11 -7.58 14.51
C ILE A 340 -8.96 -8.42 13.92
N LEU A 341 -7.73 -8.31 14.45
CA LEU A 341 -6.54 -8.99 13.95
C LEU A 341 -5.91 -9.94 14.98
N LYS A 342 -6.68 -10.44 15.94
CA LYS A 342 -6.15 -11.22 17.08
C LYS A 342 -5.29 -12.41 16.66
N THR A 343 -5.61 -13.05 15.53
CA THR A 343 -4.89 -14.22 15.01
C THR A 343 -3.89 -13.88 13.92
N ALA A 344 -3.79 -12.62 13.49
CA ALA A 344 -2.90 -12.21 12.41
C ALA A 344 -1.46 -12.07 12.92
N TYR A 345 -0.54 -12.74 12.23
CA TYR A 345 0.89 -12.63 12.48
C TYR A 345 1.72 -12.84 11.21
N ILE A 346 2.97 -12.39 11.25
CA ILE A 346 4.00 -12.66 10.25
C ILE A 346 5.27 -13.09 10.97
N ASP A 347 5.90 -14.14 10.45
CA ASP A 347 7.26 -14.53 10.84
C ASP A 347 8.26 -13.95 9.83
N TYR A 348 9.12 -13.03 10.28
CA TYR A 348 10.19 -12.47 9.45
C TYR A 348 11.54 -13.11 9.80
N LYS A 349 12.10 -13.89 8.86
CA LYS A 349 13.34 -14.64 9.08
C LYS A 349 14.57 -13.71 9.09
N ILE A 350 15.38 -13.85 10.13
CA ILE A 350 16.64 -13.12 10.29
C ILE A 350 17.77 -14.07 10.66
N ARG A 351 19.00 -13.65 10.38
CA ARG A 351 20.22 -14.30 10.88
C ARG A 351 21.04 -13.29 11.65
N ILE A 352 21.28 -13.58 12.92
CA ILE A 352 22.08 -12.75 13.82
C ILE A 352 23.50 -13.33 13.83
N ASN A 353 24.44 -12.59 13.27
CA ASN A 353 25.86 -12.94 13.24
C ASN A 353 26.60 -12.35 14.43
N ASP A 354 27.81 -12.89 14.67
CA ASP A 354 28.74 -12.31 15.64
C ASP A 354 29.14 -10.89 15.25
N CYS A 355 29.62 -10.12 16.23
CA CYS A 355 30.18 -8.81 15.94
C CYS A 355 31.40 -8.97 15.02
N ASN A 356 31.43 -8.16 13.96
CA ASN A 356 32.60 -8.09 13.08
C ASN A 356 33.83 -7.73 13.93
N SER A 357 35.01 -8.21 13.53
CA SER A 357 36.28 -7.89 14.20
C SER A 357 36.50 -6.38 14.41
N ASN A 358 35.95 -5.55 13.51
CA ASN A 358 36.05 -4.09 13.54
C ASN A 358 34.99 -3.40 14.43
N SER A 359 34.13 -4.16 15.11
CA SER A 359 33.08 -3.65 16.00
C SER A 359 33.32 -4.09 17.44
N TYR A 360 32.75 -3.32 18.38
CA TYR A 360 32.77 -3.66 19.79
C TYR A 360 31.62 -4.58 20.14
N THR A 361 31.92 -5.63 20.90
CA THR A 361 30.92 -6.48 21.56
C THR A 361 30.67 -5.89 22.94
N LEU A 362 29.53 -5.24 23.12
CA LEU A 362 29.15 -4.59 24.37
C LEU A 362 27.93 -5.28 24.98
N LYS A 363 27.66 -5.01 26.26
CA LYS A 363 26.44 -5.46 26.94
C LYS A 363 25.52 -4.28 27.25
N ASN A 364 24.22 -4.45 27.00
CA ASN A 364 23.22 -3.44 27.35
C ASN A 364 22.81 -3.58 28.83
N ASN A 365 21.85 -2.75 29.27
CA ASN A 365 21.35 -2.76 30.66
C ASN A 365 20.66 -4.08 31.06
N HIS A 366 20.28 -4.91 30.08
CA HIS A 366 19.73 -6.25 30.27
C HIS A 366 20.80 -7.35 30.19
N ASN A 367 22.09 -6.99 30.22
CA ASN A 367 23.23 -7.91 30.07
C ASN A 367 23.28 -8.65 28.71
N LEU A 368 22.51 -8.20 27.71
CA LEU A 368 22.47 -8.76 26.36
C LEU A 368 23.57 -8.17 25.48
N ILE A 369 24.15 -9.00 24.63
CA ILE A 369 25.25 -8.62 23.73
C ILE A 369 24.72 -7.76 22.59
N TYR A 370 25.46 -6.73 22.20
CA TYR A 370 25.23 -5.98 20.95
C TYR A 370 26.54 -5.51 20.33
N CYS A 371 26.47 -5.26 19.02
CA CYS A 371 27.60 -4.81 18.23
C CYS A 371 27.50 -3.31 18.00
N GLU A 372 28.48 -2.56 18.50
CA GLU A 372 28.57 -1.13 18.29
C GLU A 372 29.75 -0.80 17.36
N LYS A 373 29.51 0.08 16.38
CA LYS A 373 30.62 0.63 15.59
C LYS A 373 31.51 1.48 16.50
N PRO A 374 32.83 1.51 16.25
CA PRO A 374 33.73 2.36 17.02
C PRO A 374 33.27 3.82 16.97
N LYS A 375 33.12 4.45 18.14
CA LYS A 375 32.82 5.87 18.26
C LYS A 375 34.14 6.62 18.16
N CYS A 376 34.27 7.59 17.28
CA CYS A 376 35.49 8.39 17.21
C CYS A 376 35.31 9.71 17.96
N ASN A 377 36.42 10.27 18.44
CA ASN A 377 36.43 11.61 19.02
C ASN A 377 35.86 12.62 18.01
N SER A 378 35.17 13.65 18.48
CA SER A 378 34.68 14.78 17.69
C SER A 378 35.73 15.45 16.78
N THR A 379 37.03 15.30 17.09
CA THR A 379 38.13 15.76 16.22
C THR A 379 38.23 14.95 14.91
N CYS A 380 37.63 13.77 14.88
CA CYS A 380 37.46 12.93 13.72
C CYS A 380 36.23 13.41 12.96
N ASN A 381 36.42 14.09 11.83
CA ASN A 381 35.29 14.51 11.01
C ASN A 381 34.74 13.32 10.23
N VAL A 382 33.99 12.43 10.88
CA VAL A 382 33.48 11.17 10.28
C VAL A 382 32.43 11.44 9.19
N ASP A 383 31.91 12.67 9.11
CA ASP A 383 31.06 13.11 7.99
C ASP A 383 31.84 13.22 6.67
N ASP A 384 33.19 13.32 6.72
CA ASP A 384 34.02 13.20 5.54
C ASP A 384 34.13 11.73 5.11
N ILE A 385 33.66 11.44 3.88
CA ILE A 385 33.62 10.12 3.23
C ILE A 385 35.00 9.41 3.19
N PHE A 386 36.08 10.12 3.51
CA PHE A 386 37.46 9.65 3.46
C PHE A 386 38.07 9.23 4.81
N ILE A 387 37.33 9.36 5.90
CA ILE A 387 37.78 8.99 7.25
C ILE A 387 36.92 7.82 7.73
N GLU A 388 37.55 6.74 8.19
CA GLU A 388 36.89 5.65 8.88
C GLU A 388 37.33 5.58 10.35
N CYS A 389 36.37 5.30 11.22
CA CYS A 389 36.66 5.01 12.62
C CYS A 389 36.96 3.52 12.76
N VAL A 390 38.11 3.17 13.33
CA VAL A 390 38.54 1.78 13.49
C VAL A 390 38.71 1.46 14.98
N LYS A 391 38.28 0.27 15.37
CA LYS A 391 38.48 -0.29 16.71
C LYS A 391 39.97 -0.44 17.00
N ASN A 392 40.39 -0.07 18.21
CA ASN A 392 41.75 -0.31 18.68
C ASN A 392 41.85 -1.70 19.33
N ASP A 393 42.82 -2.50 18.89
CA ASP A 393 42.97 -3.91 19.28
C ASP A 393 43.31 -4.10 20.76
N ASP A 394 43.92 -3.10 21.40
CA ASP A 394 44.40 -3.20 22.79
C ASP A 394 43.29 -3.06 23.84
N ASN A 395 42.09 -2.59 23.48
CA ASN A 395 40.98 -2.33 24.41
C ASN A 395 39.69 -3.00 23.96
N ASN A 396 39.44 -4.24 24.41
CA ASN A 396 38.31 -5.03 23.94
C ASN A 396 36.95 -4.73 24.61
N SER A 397 36.90 -4.00 25.73
CA SER A 397 35.69 -3.92 26.56
C SER A 397 34.99 -2.55 26.62
N ASN A 398 35.57 -1.48 26.07
CA ASN A 398 34.97 -0.13 26.13
C ASN A 398 35.11 0.64 24.81
N ASN A 399 33.98 1.02 24.21
CA ASN A 399 33.93 1.83 22.98
C ASN A 399 34.12 3.33 23.28
N ASN A 400 35.26 3.68 23.89
CA ASN A 400 35.58 5.05 24.25
C ASN A 400 36.13 5.83 23.04
N PRO A 401 35.57 7.01 22.71
CA PRO A 401 36.03 7.85 21.61
C PRO A 401 37.51 8.20 21.56
N ASN A 402 38.17 8.24 22.73
CA ASN A 402 39.58 8.61 22.84
C ASN A 402 40.55 7.47 22.50
N TYR A 403 40.08 6.22 22.48
CA TYR A 403 40.94 5.06 22.19
C TYR A 403 40.79 4.55 20.76
N ASN A 404 39.67 4.87 20.10
CA ASN A 404 39.45 4.49 18.72
C ASN A 404 40.32 5.30 17.76
N ILE A 405 40.73 4.66 16.66
CA ILE A 405 41.69 5.22 15.72
C ILE A 405 40.93 5.79 14.53
N CYS A 406 41.16 7.07 14.26
CA CYS A 406 40.75 7.71 13.01
C CYS A 406 41.76 7.36 11.93
N ARG A 407 41.34 6.56 10.95
CA ARG A 407 42.19 6.15 9.84
C ARG A 407 41.60 6.66 8.53
N CYS A 408 42.46 7.09 7.63
CA CYS A 408 42.05 7.38 6.27
C CYS A 408 41.62 6.10 5.56
N VAL A 409 40.52 6.17 4.80
CA VAL A 409 40.16 5.08 3.89
C VAL A 409 41.32 4.83 2.91
N LYS A 410 41.50 3.58 2.50
CA LYS A 410 42.61 3.17 1.62
C LYS A 410 42.71 4.07 0.37
N GLY A 411 43.91 4.60 0.10
CA GLY A 411 44.16 5.55 -0.99
C GLY A 411 44.15 7.03 -0.58
N LYS A 412 43.98 7.32 0.71
CA LYS A 412 44.04 8.67 1.28
C LYS A 412 45.05 8.72 2.44
N THR A 413 45.73 9.85 2.59
CA THR A 413 46.73 10.13 3.63
C THR A 413 46.62 11.60 4.09
N GLY A 414 47.41 11.95 5.12
CA GLY A 414 47.45 13.30 5.70
C GLY A 414 46.47 13.47 6.87
N LYS A 415 46.65 14.56 7.63
CA LYS A 415 45.98 14.83 8.93
C LYS A 415 44.44 14.78 8.88
N ASN A 416 43.85 15.07 7.72
CA ASN A 416 42.41 15.04 7.46
C ASN A 416 42.06 14.19 6.22
N CYS A 417 42.95 13.26 5.81
CA CYS A 417 42.72 12.39 4.65
C CYS A 417 42.48 13.15 3.32
N GLN A 418 42.97 14.39 3.24
CA GLN A 418 42.82 15.25 2.07
C GLN A 418 43.85 14.95 0.98
N GLN A 419 44.99 14.35 1.35
CA GLN A 419 46.01 13.96 0.40
C GLN A 419 45.62 12.60 -0.18
N ASN A 420 45.66 12.48 -1.49
CA ASN A 420 45.57 11.17 -2.11
C ASN A 420 46.90 10.46 -1.91
N ASP A 421 46.83 9.21 -1.45
CA ASP A 421 47.98 8.31 -1.39
C ASP A 421 48.27 7.81 -2.79
N TYR A 422 48.74 8.71 -3.64
CA TYR A 422 49.24 8.33 -4.95
C TYR A 422 50.55 7.60 -4.73
N VAL A 423 50.57 6.30 -5.07
CA VAL A 423 51.82 5.65 -5.49
C VAL A 423 52.46 6.61 -6.50
N ASN A 424 53.71 6.98 -6.27
CA ASN A 424 54.47 7.92 -7.09
C ASN A 424 54.71 7.30 -8.48
N ILE A 425 53.66 7.23 -9.29
CA ILE A 425 53.69 6.79 -10.66
C ILE A 425 54.29 7.97 -11.44
N ARG A 426 55.62 7.94 -11.54
CA ARG A 426 56.47 8.86 -12.33
C ARG A 426 56.00 9.04 -13.78
N VAL A 427 55.06 8.22 -14.27
CA VAL A 427 54.56 8.15 -15.64
C VAL A 427 53.62 9.32 -16.02
N ILE A 428 53.00 10.02 -15.06
CA ILE A 428 52.02 11.08 -15.40
C ILE A 428 52.69 12.42 -15.78
N LYS A 429 53.94 12.68 -15.38
CA LYS A 429 54.64 13.91 -15.77
C LYS A 429 54.95 14.01 -17.27
N ASP A 430 54.98 12.87 -17.97
CA ASP A 430 55.25 12.84 -19.42
C ASP A 430 53.97 12.88 -20.27
N PHE A 431 52.82 12.49 -19.73
CA PHE A 431 51.55 12.47 -20.48
C PHE A 431 50.94 13.86 -20.68
N GLY A 432 51.12 14.77 -19.72
CA GLY A 432 50.46 16.09 -19.73
C GLY A 432 50.99 17.06 -20.78
N LYS A 433 52.25 16.93 -21.21
CA LYS A 433 52.81 17.80 -22.27
C LYS A 433 52.48 17.30 -23.67
N LEU A 434 52.50 15.99 -23.90
CA LEU A 434 52.25 15.41 -25.22
C LEU A 434 50.76 15.46 -25.61
N SER A 435 49.84 15.25 -24.65
CA SER A 435 48.40 15.32 -24.93
C SER A 435 47.90 16.75 -25.13
N LEU A 436 48.47 17.73 -24.41
CA LEU A 436 48.17 19.14 -24.67
C LEU A 436 48.64 19.55 -26.07
N LEU A 437 49.84 19.10 -26.47
CA LEU A 437 50.40 19.39 -27.80
C LEU A 437 49.52 18.81 -28.91
N SER A 438 49.04 17.57 -28.74
CA SER A 438 48.16 16.91 -29.74
C SER A 438 46.77 17.55 -29.80
N MET A 439 46.21 18.01 -28.67
CA MET A 439 44.95 18.77 -28.67
C MET A 439 45.11 20.13 -29.34
N THR A 440 46.21 20.86 -29.10
CA THR A 440 46.47 22.14 -29.79
C THR A 440 46.70 21.94 -31.29
N LEU A 441 47.43 20.90 -31.69
CA LEU A 441 47.63 20.56 -33.11
C LEU A 441 46.33 20.14 -33.77
N GLY A 442 45.49 19.33 -33.11
CA GLY A 442 44.17 18.94 -33.61
C GLY A 442 43.22 20.14 -33.80
N CYS A 443 43.28 21.12 -32.90
CA CYS A 443 42.50 22.35 -33.02
C CYS A 443 43.01 23.27 -34.16
N ILE A 444 44.33 23.34 -34.38
CA ILE A 444 44.93 24.16 -35.44
C ILE A 444 44.69 23.57 -36.83
N PHE A 445 44.69 22.23 -36.97
CA PHE A 445 44.55 21.57 -38.27
C PHE A 445 43.11 21.26 -38.68
N GLY A 446 42.10 21.54 -37.84
CA GLY A 446 40.68 21.44 -38.22
C GLY A 446 40.20 20.03 -38.59
N ILE A 447 40.93 18.98 -38.18
CA ILE A 447 40.55 17.57 -38.45
C ILE A 447 39.65 17.08 -37.31
N TYR A 448 38.38 17.47 -37.31
CA TYR A 448 37.37 16.88 -36.44
C TYR A 448 36.81 15.58 -37.04
N ASN A 449 37.61 14.52 -37.03
CA ASN A 449 37.06 13.18 -37.15
C ASN A 449 36.78 12.63 -35.76
N ASN A 450 35.49 12.58 -35.39
CA ASN A 450 34.95 12.02 -34.13
C ASN A 450 35.47 10.61 -33.80
N ILE A 451 36.00 9.89 -34.78
CA ILE A 451 36.57 8.54 -34.64
C ILE A 451 37.95 8.57 -33.95
N LEU A 452 38.76 9.60 -34.17
CA LEU A 452 40.13 9.65 -33.64
C LEU A 452 40.16 9.97 -32.15
N ILE A 453 39.31 10.89 -31.70
CA ILE A 453 39.19 11.27 -30.28
C ILE A 453 38.58 10.12 -29.48
N ASN A 454 37.58 9.40 -30.01
CA ASN A 454 36.97 8.27 -29.31
C ASN A 454 37.86 7.01 -29.26
N ASN A 455 38.69 6.74 -30.26
CA ASN A 455 39.51 5.53 -30.28
C ASN A 455 40.82 5.66 -29.49
N ILE A 456 41.43 6.85 -29.47
CA ILE A 456 42.69 7.10 -28.74
C ILE A 456 42.43 7.27 -27.23
N PHE A 457 41.32 7.92 -26.84
CA PHE A 457 41.04 8.15 -25.42
C PHE A 457 40.33 6.99 -24.73
N SER A 458 39.56 6.15 -25.43
CA SER A 458 38.77 5.10 -24.76
C SER A 458 39.53 3.78 -24.59
N SER A 459 40.31 3.33 -25.57
CA SER A 459 40.95 2.01 -25.51
C SER A 459 42.23 1.99 -24.66
N GLU A 460 43.06 3.03 -24.75
CA GLU A 460 44.39 3.03 -24.14
C GLU A 460 44.38 3.51 -22.69
N ILE A 461 43.48 4.45 -22.34
CA ILE A 461 43.23 4.84 -20.94
C ILE A 461 42.56 3.68 -20.20
N TYR A 462 41.61 2.98 -20.82
CA TYR A 462 40.92 1.85 -20.19
C TYR A 462 41.86 0.66 -19.97
N GLN A 463 42.73 0.34 -20.93
CA GLN A 463 43.72 -0.73 -20.76
C GLN A 463 44.78 -0.42 -19.69
N ARG A 464 45.14 0.85 -19.46
CA ARG A 464 46.22 1.21 -18.53
C ARG A 464 45.74 1.63 -17.13
N MET A 465 44.50 2.10 -16.99
CA MET A 465 43.93 2.41 -15.67
C MET A 465 43.44 1.16 -14.91
N PHE A 466 43.13 0.06 -15.61
CA PHE A 466 42.46 -1.10 -15.01
C PHE A 466 43.21 -2.43 -15.14
N LYS A 467 44.44 -2.43 -15.67
CA LYS A 467 45.28 -3.63 -15.75
C LYS A 467 46.47 -3.52 -14.81
N ILE A 468 46.25 -3.85 -13.53
CA ILE A 468 47.30 -4.35 -12.65
C ILE A 468 47.25 -5.87 -12.72
N GLU A 469 48.42 -6.48 -12.94
CA GLU A 469 48.64 -7.92 -12.97
C GLU A 469 48.06 -8.59 -11.72
N ASN A 470 47.05 -9.43 -11.94
CA ASN A 470 47.08 -10.79 -11.44
C ASN A 470 46.42 -11.66 -12.50
N GLU A 471 47.21 -12.57 -13.05
CA GLU A 471 46.73 -13.67 -13.87
C GLU A 471 45.68 -14.46 -13.08
N LYS A 472 44.45 -14.48 -13.59
CA LYS A 472 43.79 -15.73 -13.96
C LYS A 472 42.68 -15.42 -14.97
N SER A 473 42.77 -16.16 -16.06
CA SER A 473 41.89 -16.16 -17.23
C SER A 473 40.41 -15.92 -16.91
N CYS A 474 39.78 -14.99 -17.64
CA CYS A 474 38.48 -15.28 -18.20
C CYS A 474 38.17 -14.42 -19.45
N SER A 475 37.41 -15.05 -20.32
CA SER A 475 37.01 -14.78 -21.70
C SER A 475 36.69 -13.35 -22.14
N LYS A 476 36.96 -13.12 -23.44
CA LYS A 476 36.46 -12.03 -24.30
C LYS A 476 35.04 -11.60 -23.91
N ILE A 477 34.87 -10.33 -23.56
CA ILE A 477 33.57 -9.68 -23.47
C ILE A 477 33.10 -9.42 -24.90
N ASP A 478 32.00 -10.05 -25.29
CA ASP A 478 31.34 -9.85 -26.57
C ASP A 478 30.54 -8.52 -26.54
N ILE A 479 30.88 -7.62 -27.45
CA ILE A 479 30.34 -6.26 -27.57
C ILE A 479 28.95 -6.28 -28.25
N SER A 480 28.50 -7.44 -28.74
CA SER A 480 27.19 -7.61 -29.41
C SER A 480 25.98 -7.24 -28.54
N ASN A 481 26.06 -7.37 -27.20
CA ASN A 481 24.92 -7.16 -26.29
C ASN A 481 24.68 -5.70 -25.85
N ILE A 482 25.57 -4.76 -26.17
CA ILE A 482 25.40 -3.35 -25.75
C ILE A 482 24.31 -2.67 -26.59
N ASN A 483 24.22 -2.97 -27.89
CA ASN A 483 23.17 -2.42 -28.76
C ASN A 483 21.77 -2.94 -28.37
N ASP A 484 21.67 -4.19 -27.90
CA ASP A 484 20.39 -4.76 -27.45
C ASP A 484 19.90 -4.10 -26.14
N TYR A 485 20.84 -3.73 -25.26
CA TYR A 485 20.53 -3.01 -24.02
C TYR A 485 20.12 -1.55 -24.27
N ILE A 486 20.78 -0.87 -25.23
CA ILE A 486 20.42 0.49 -25.64
C ILE A 486 19.03 0.50 -26.29
N ASN A 487 18.73 -0.48 -27.15
CA ASN A 487 17.41 -0.61 -27.77
C ASN A 487 16.30 -0.93 -26.73
N LYS A 488 16.59 -1.77 -25.72
CA LYS A 488 15.63 -2.07 -24.63
C LYS A 488 15.34 -0.87 -23.73
N ALA A 489 16.34 -0.02 -23.46
CA ALA A 489 16.15 1.24 -22.75
C ALA A 489 15.34 2.26 -23.59
N PHE A 490 15.55 2.27 -24.90
CA PHE A 490 14.84 3.16 -25.84
C PHE A 490 13.35 2.80 -25.97
N ILE A 491 13.00 1.50 -26.01
CA ILE A 491 11.61 1.02 -26.07
C ILE A 491 10.85 1.32 -24.76
N LYS A 492 11.54 1.35 -23.62
CA LYS A 492 10.92 1.62 -22.30
C LYS A 492 10.56 3.10 -22.09
N ASN A 493 11.32 4.02 -22.69
CA ASN A 493 11.03 5.47 -22.62
C ASN A 493 9.89 5.91 -23.56
N LYS A 494 9.66 5.18 -24.67
CA LYS A 494 8.54 5.48 -25.58
C LYS A 494 7.16 5.33 -24.92
N LYS A 495 7.04 4.49 -23.89
CA LYS A 495 5.79 4.31 -23.11
C LYS A 495 5.49 5.44 -22.12
N PHE A 496 6.44 6.34 -21.85
CA PHE A 496 6.22 7.46 -20.93
C PHE A 496 5.67 8.69 -21.68
N ASP A 497 6.07 8.88 -22.94
CA ASP A 497 5.57 9.97 -23.80
C ASP A 497 4.13 9.72 -24.29
N ASP A 498 3.66 8.46 -24.30
CA ASP A 498 2.28 8.11 -24.67
C ASP A 498 1.26 8.52 -23.58
N PHE A 499 1.68 8.70 -22.32
CA PHE A 499 0.80 9.07 -21.20
C PHE A 499 0.57 10.59 -21.07
N GLN A 500 1.39 11.41 -21.75
CA GLN A 500 1.27 12.87 -21.76
C GLN A 500 0.49 13.41 -22.97
N ASN A 501 0.30 12.58 -24.00
CA ASN A 501 -0.47 12.94 -25.20
C ASN A 501 -1.96 12.61 -25.11
N GLU A 502 -2.43 12.02 -24.01
CA GLU A 502 -3.86 11.69 -23.80
C GLU A 502 -4.63 12.79 -23.03
N MET A 503 -3.95 13.82 -22.51
CA MET A 503 -4.59 14.94 -21.80
C MET A 503 -4.85 16.19 -22.66
N ASP A 504 -4.36 16.25 -23.90
CA ASP A 504 -4.62 17.37 -24.82
C ASP A 504 -5.11 16.85 -26.18
N SER A 505 -6.42 16.56 -26.29
CA SER A 505 -7.05 16.41 -27.61
C SER A 505 -8.52 16.88 -27.64
N LYS A 506 -8.71 18.19 -27.83
CA LYS A 506 -9.84 18.73 -28.59
C LYS A 506 -9.37 19.88 -29.50
N HIS A 507 -9.68 19.72 -30.79
CA HIS A 507 -9.61 20.66 -31.93
C HIS A 507 -8.34 20.75 -32.82
N TYR A 508 -8.40 19.94 -33.89
CA TYR A 508 -8.29 20.28 -35.33
C TYR A 508 -6.94 20.60 -36.04
N TYR A 509 -6.88 20.08 -37.28
CA TYR A 509 -5.79 19.89 -38.26
C TYR A 509 -5.09 21.16 -38.81
N GLN A 510 -3.78 21.05 -39.10
CA GLN A 510 -3.24 21.09 -40.48
C GLN A 510 -1.74 20.70 -40.56
N SER A 511 -1.39 20.09 -41.70
CA SER A 511 -0.09 19.53 -42.10
C SER A 511 0.90 20.57 -42.62
N HIS A 512 2.21 20.38 -42.41
CA HIS A 512 3.24 20.38 -43.49
C HIS A 512 4.63 19.94 -43.00
N SER A 513 5.34 19.33 -43.94
CA SER A 513 6.69 18.76 -43.90
C SER A 513 7.80 19.67 -43.37
N MET A 514 8.78 19.09 -42.64
CA MET A 514 10.21 19.45 -42.76
C MET A 514 11.09 18.38 -42.08
N ASP A 515 11.64 17.50 -42.90
CA ASP A 515 12.62 16.49 -42.48
C ASP A 515 14.01 16.95 -42.93
N PHE A 516 14.68 17.78 -42.11
CA PHE A 516 16.13 18.09 -42.22
C PHE A 516 16.73 18.75 -40.95
N SER A 517 16.07 18.65 -39.78
CA SER A 517 16.45 19.41 -38.57
C SER A 517 17.05 18.60 -37.41
N SER A 518 17.10 17.26 -37.48
CA SER A 518 17.48 16.46 -36.30
C SER A 518 19.00 16.41 -36.04
N LYS A 519 19.84 16.43 -37.07
CA LYS A 519 21.31 16.34 -36.90
C LYS A 519 21.93 17.63 -36.35
N ASN A 520 21.43 18.80 -36.72
CA ASN A 520 21.94 20.09 -36.21
C ASN A 520 21.46 20.41 -34.78
N GLN A 521 20.28 19.90 -34.38
CA GLN A 521 19.82 20.04 -32.99
C GLN A 521 20.73 19.29 -32.01
N HIS A 522 21.23 18.10 -32.37
CA HIS A 522 22.13 17.34 -31.49
C HIS A 522 23.49 18.01 -31.31
N VAL A 523 24.09 18.56 -32.37
CA VAL A 523 25.37 19.28 -32.29
C VAL A 523 25.22 20.57 -31.49
N SER A 524 24.11 21.31 -31.68
CA SER A 524 23.77 22.50 -30.90
C SER A 524 23.57 22.18 -29.40
N SER A 525 22.92 21.06 -29.09
CA SER A 525 22.70 20.60 -27.71
C SER A 525 24.01 20.23 -27.02
N ILE A 526 24.90 19.55 -27.73
CA ILE A 526 26.23 19.16 -27.22
C ILE A 526 27.12 20.40 -27.03
N LEU A 527 27.12 21.33 -27.98
CA LEU A 527 27.86 22.60 -27.85
C LEU A 527 27.31 23.48 -26.72
N ARG A 528 25.99 23.55 -26.53
CA ARG A 528 25.37 24.22 -25.37
C ARG A 528 25.77 23.56 -24.05
N TYR A 529 25.77 22.22 -24.01
CA TYR A 529 26.19 21.48 -22.82
C TYR A 529 27.66 21.76 -22.47
N TYR A 530 28.58 21.65 -23.44
CA TYR A 530 30.00 21.89 -23.18
C TYR A 530 30.34 23.37 -22.96
N SER A 531 29.67 24.31 -23.62
CA SER A 531 29.86 25.75 -23.33
C SER A 531 29.34 26.12 -21.94
N THR A 532 28.27 25.47 -21.45
CA THR A 532 27.79 25.63 -20.07
C THR A 532 28.81 25.09 -19.07
N ILE A 533 29.38 23.90 -19.33
CA ILE A 533 30.47 23.34 -18.51
C ILE A 533 31.69 24.27 -18.52
N PHE A 534 32.10 24.79 -19.68
CA PHE A 534 33.24 25.69 -19.80
C PHE A 534 32.99 27.02 -19.08
N TYR A 535 31.79 27.58 -19.20
CA TYR A 535 31.37 28.79 -18.49
C TYR A 535 31.41 28.58 -16.97
N VAL A 536 30.97 27.42 -16.48
CA VAL A 536 31.02 27.04 -15.06
C VAL A 536 32.46 26.91 -14.57
N ILE A 537 33.34 26.26 -15.32
CA ILE A 537 34.77 26.12 -15.00
C ILE A 537 35.44 27.50 -14.94
N LEU A 538 35.16 28.39 -15.89
CA LEU A 538 35.74 29.74 -15.95
C LEU A 538 35.26 30.65 -14.81
N LYS A 539 34.02 30.48 -14.32
CA LYS A 539 33.49 31.27 -13.20
C LYS A 539 33.99 30.83 -11.83
N LYS A 540 34.76 29.73 -11.73
CA LYS A 540 35.38 29.20 -10.49
C LYS A 540 34.40 29.04 -9.31
N LYS A 541 33.14 28.68 -9.58
CA LYS A 541 32.09 28.56 -8.55
C LYS A 541 32.02 27.18 -7.84
N GLY A 542 32.89 26.24 -8.19
CA GLY A 542 33.05 24.97 -7.46
C GLY A 542 31.79 24.10 -7.45
N ASN A 543 31.42 23.51 -6.30
CA ASN A 543 30.22 22.68 -6.15
C ASN A 543 29.00 23.47 -5.63
N ASP A 544 28.96 24.79 -5.82
CA ASP A 544 27.81 25.60 -5.37
C ASP A 544 26.57 25.30 -6.21
N ARG A 545 25.75 24.37 -5.71
CA ARG A 545 24.51 23.89 -6.33
C ARG A 545 23.51 24.98 -6.68
N THR A 546 23.52 26.11 -5.96
CA THR A 546 22.62 27.23 -6.26
C THR A 546 22.90 27.86 -7.63
N PHE A 547 24.09 27.65 -8.20
CA PHE A 547 24.44 28.16 -9.52
C PHE A 547 23.98 27.26 -10.68
N TYR A 548 23.53 26.03 -10.39
CA TYR A 548 23.25 24.99 -11.39
C TYR A 548 21.75 24.72 -11.62
N PHE A 549 20.90 25.08 -10.65
CA PHE A 549 19.44 24.91 -10.75
C PHE A 549 18.77 26.20 -11.24
N LEU A 550 18.81 26.40 -12.56
CA LEU A 550 18.15 27.53 -13.24
C LEU A 550 16.62 27.37 -13.37
N SER A 551 16.06 26.25 -12.92
CA SER A 551 14.67 25.87 -13.13
C SER A 551 14.03 25.26 -11.88
N VAL A 552 14.07 25.98 -10.76
CA VAL A 552 13.16 25.69 -9.65
C VAL A 552 11.75 26.10 -10.09
N PRO A 553 10.69 25.29 -9.86
CA PRO A 553 9.33 25.63 -10.28
C PRO A 553 8.93 26.99 -9.71
N ARG A 554 8.68 27.95 -10.60
CA ARG A 554 8.25 29.30 -10.23
C ARG A 554 6.88 29.21 -9.56
N GLN A 555 6.56 30.14 -8.67
CA GLN A 555 5.16 30.31 -8.26
C GLN A 555 4.33 30.72 -9.50
N LYS A 556 3.10 30.21 -9.58
CA LYS A 556 2.18 30.52 -10.67
C LYS A 556 1.91 32.03 -10.66
N CYS A 557 2.31 32.72 -11.72
CA CYS A 557 2.09 34.15 -11.91
C CYS A 557 0.60 34.45 -11.72
N ASP A 558 0.22 35.25 -10.71
CA ASP A 558 -1.19 35.46 -10.41
C ASP A 558 -1.94 36.19 -11.52
N THR A 559 -1.26 37.09 -12.22
CA THR A 559 -1.81 37.88 -13.32
C THR A 559 -2.08 37.03 -14.56
N HIS A 560 -1.16 36.14 -14.94
CA HIS A 560 -1.25 35.37 -16.18
C HIS A 560 -1.65 33.91 -15.96
N LYS A 561 -1.81 33.49 -14.70
CA LYS A 561 -2.03 32.11 -14.28
C LYS A 561 -1.09 31.13 -15.02
N SER A 562 0.16 31.54 -15.23
CA SER A 562 1.19 30.81 -15.96
C SER A 562 2.50 30.72 -15.18
N TYR A 563 3.19 29.59 -15.27
CA TYR A 563 4.51 29.36 -14.66
C TYR A 563 5.66 29.93 -15.50
N THR A 564 5.39 30.36 -16.73
CA THR A 564 6.39 30.83 -17.70
C THR A 564 6.34 32.34 -17.93
N CYS A 565 5.38 33.05 -17.30
CA CYS A 565 5.28 34.52 -17.40
C CYS A 565 6.52 35.19 -16.79
N GLU A 566 6.96 36.31 -17.37
CA GLU A 566 8.15 37.08 -16.93
C GLU A 566 7.81 38.26 -16.00
N CYS A 567 6.56 38.36 -15.53
CA CYS A 567 6.03 39.57 -14.90
C CYS A 567 6.60 39.90 -13.51
N ASN A 568 7.33 38.97 -12.89
CA ASN A 568 8.01 39.15 -11.61
C ASN A 568 9.54 38.97 -11.73
N MET A 569 10.17 39.48 -12.78
CA MET A 569 11.64 39.48 -12.88
C MET A 569 12.30 40.53 -11.98
N GLY A 570 12.18 40.35 -10.67
CA GLY A 570 13.27 40.73 -9.77
C GLY A 570 14.40 39.73 -9.95
N LYS A 571 15.64 40.17 -10.21
CA LYS A 571 16.81 39.29 -10.16
C LYS A 571 16.78 38.53 -8.83
N ILE A 572 16.64 37.21 -8.86
CA ILE A 572 16.75 36.37 -7.67
C ILE A 572 18.20 36.48 -7.21
N PHE A 573 18.45 37.33 -6.22
CA PHE A 573 19.78 37.49 -5.63
C PHE A 573 20.07 36.41 -4.58
N LYS A 574 19.04 35.70 -4.10
CA LYS A 574 19.15 34.65 -3.08
C LYS A 574 17.96 33.69 -3.17
N TYR A 575 18.23 32.39 -3.18
CA TYR A 575 17.18 31.37 -3.02
C TYR A 575 16.62 31.43 -1.59
N THR A 576 15.35 31.11 -1.44
CA THR A 576 14.72 30.87 -0.13
C THR A 576 15.20 29.53 0.45
N ASP A 577 15.07 29.35 1.77
CA ASP A 577 15.52 28.12 2.44
C ASP A 577 14.76 26.87 1.92
N ASP A 578 13.48 27.01 1.56
CA ASP A 578 12.64 25.95 0.98
C ASP A 578 13.12 25.53 -0.42
N GLU A 579 13.55 26.50 -1.24
CA GLU A 579 14.12 26.24 -2.56
C GLU A 579 15.49 25.57 -2.45
N ILE A 580 16.31 26.00 -1.48
CA ILE A 580 17.59 25.35 -1.17
C ILE A 580 17.34 23.90 -0.72
N GLN A 581 16.34 23.66 0.14
CA GLN A 581 15.96 22.31 0.55
C GLN A 581 15.54 21.45 -0.65
N SER A 582 14.69 21.97 -1.53
CA SER A 582 14.24 21.27 -2.73
C SER A 582 15.40 20.89 -3.66
N ILE A 583 16.36 21.81 -3.84
CA ILE A 583 17.60 21.55 -4.59
C ILE A 583 18.41 20.41 -3.95
N ASN A 584 18.47 20.36 -2.61
CA ASN A 584 19.21 19.33 -1.87
C ASN A 584 18.57 17.96 -2.01
N GLU A 585 17.25 17.90 -1.90
CA GLU A 585 16.48 16.65 -2.06
C GLU A 585 16.63 16.08 -3.46
N TYR A 586 16.59 16.94 -4.48
CA TYR A 586 16.81 16.54 -5.88
C TYR A 586 18.24 16.04 -6.12
N ALA A 587 19.26 16.73 -5.61
CA ALA A 587 20.65 16.27 -5.70
C ALA A 587 20.83 14.89 -5.03
N ASN A 588 20.28 14.72 -3.83
CA ASN A 588 20.31 13.47 -3.08
C ASN A 588 19.58 12.33 -3.80
N PHE A 589 18.51 12.62 -4.54
CA PHE A 589 17.85 11.63 -5.39
C PHE A 589 18.78 11.11 -6.49
N TYR A 590 19.46 12.00 -7.22
CA TYR A 590 20.38 11.58 -8.29
C TYR A 590 21.62 10.85 -7.76
N ASP A 591 22.16 11.24 -6.62
CA ASP A 591 23.26 10.52 -5.98
C ASP A 591 22.85 9.09 -5.60
N ARG A 592 21.63 8.91 -5.07
CA ARG A 592 21.07 7.58 -4.80
C ARG A 592 20.91 6.77 -6.09
N LEU A 593 20.35 7.37 -7.14
CA LEU A 593 20.17 6.73 -8.44
C LEU A 593 21.51 6.27 -9.03
N TYR A 594 22.51 7.15 -9.05
CA TYR A 594 23.85 6.86 -9.57
C TYR A 594 24.53 5.72 -8.80
N ASN A 595 24.45 5.75 -7.46
CA ASN A 595 25.01 4.69 -6.62
C ASN A 595 24.31 3.34 -6.84
N ASN A 596 23.00 3.33 -7.10
CA ASN A 596 22.26 2.12 -7.43
C ASN A 596 22.69 1.55 -8.80
N ILE A 597 22.86 2.40 -9.82
CA ILE A 597 23.37 1.98 -11.13
C ILE A 597 24.79 1.42 -11.01
N LYS A 598 25.64 2.02 -10.17
CA LYS A 598 27.00 1.53 -9.91
C LYS A 598 27.00 0.17 -9.19
N LYS A 599 26.04 -0.07 -8.28
CA LYS A 599 25.85 -1.37 -7.63
C LYS A 599 25.34 -2.44 -8.59
N MET A 600 24.48 -2.08 -9.55
CA MET A 600 23.96 -3.02 -10.56
C MET A 600 25.00 -3.47 -11.60
N LYS A 601 26.07 -2.68 -11.81
CA LYS A 601 27.16 -2.98 -12.74
C LYS A 601 28.33 -3.75 -12.11
N ARG A 602 28.33 -3.91 -10.77
CA ARG A 602 29.26 -4.76 -10.03
C ARG A 602 28.55 -6.07 -9.73
#